data_AF-A0A8C4WFJ6-F1
#
_entry.id   AF-A0A8C4WFJ6-F1
#
_cell.length_a   1.000
_cell.length_b   1.000
_cell.length_c   1.000
_cell.angle_alpha   90.00
_cell.angle_beta   90.00
_cell.angle_gamma   90.00
#
_symmetry.space_group_name_H-M   'P 1'
#
loop_
_entity.id
_entity.type
_entity.pdbx_description
1 polymer ?
#
loop_
_entity_poly.entity_id
_entity_poly.type
_entity_poly.pdbx_seq_one_letter_code
_entity_poly.pdbx_strand_id
1 'polypeptide(L)'
;SVLDLTYWVPGLASGGYSKLFEGNSDAHGIKDNHIDPPIIARYIRVYPTDSYNRPTLRMELLGCEVKGCSLPLGMENGEIKNPSLARLNQEGRVNAWQSNNNQQWLQIDLLKAKKITAITTQGCKSMSTEQFVIIFSPLIHYFVYFQVFVGNKNSSRQVKHFLNPPIFSRFIRIIPKTWNRSICLRVELFGCDPS
;
A
#
# COMPACT_ATOMS: atom_id res chain seq x y z
N SER A 1 -1.46 -1.48 -31.50
CA SER A 1 -2.10 -2.69 -30.92
C SER A 1 -3.49 -2.32 -30.41
N VAL A 2 -4.38 -3.28 -30.20
CA VAL A 2 -5.74 -3.05 -29.66
C VAL A 2 -5.92 -3.96 -28.44
N LEU A 3 -6.56 -3.43 -27.40
CA LEU A 3 -6.88 -4.15 -26.17
C LEU A 3 -8.40 -4.19 -26.00
N ASP A 4 -8.94 -5.34 -25.62
CA ASP A 4 -10.31 -5.46 -25.14
C ASP A 4 -10.30 -5.54 -23.61
N LEU A 5 -11.16 -4.73 -22.98
CA LEU A 5 -11.38 -4.72 -21.55
C LEU A 5 -12.78 -5.27 -21.28
N THR A 6 -12.82 -6.50 -20.80
CA THR A 6 -14.05 -7.14 -20.32
C THR A 6 -14.05 -7.16 -18.80
N TYR A 7 -15.13 -6.65 -18.18
CA TYR A 7 -15.32 -6.70 -16.73
C TYR A 7 -16.63 -7.41 -16.38
N TRP A 8 -16.66 -8.08 -15.24
CA TRP A 8 -17.83 -8.80 -14.74
C TRP A 8 -18.44 -8.08 -13.55
N VAL A 9 -19.72 -7.72 -13.63
CA VAL A 9 -20.51 -7.17 -12.51
C VAL A 9 -21.31 -8.30 -11.88
N PRO A 10 -21.08 -8.67 -10.60
CA PRO A 10 -21.89 -9.67 -9.93
C PRO A 10 -23.36 -9.22 -9.83
N GLY A 11 -24.29 -10.01 -10.36
CA GLY A 11 -25.74 -9.76 -10.23
C GLY A 11 -26.46 -9.19 -11.45
N LEU A 12 -25.76 -8.88 -12.55
CA LEU A 12 -26.40 -8.62 -13.85
C LEU A 12 -26.33 -9.89 -14.70
N ALA A 13 -27.51 -10.42 -15.08
CA ALA A 13 -27.62 -11.58 -15.95
C ALA A 13 -27.04 -11.26 -17.34
N SER A 14 -26.13 -12.13 -17.80
CA SER A 14 -25.73 -12.34 -19.21
C SER A 14 -25.72 -11.10 -20.11
N GLY A 15 -24.63 -10.32 -20.05
CA GLY A 15 -24.39 -9.23 -20.98
C GLY A 15 -23.14 -8.46 -20.58
N GLY A 16 -21.96 -9.08 -20.72
CA GLY A 16 -20.71 -8.39 -20.44
C GLY A 16 -20.55 -7.22 -21.41
N TYR A 17 -20.48 -5.98 -20.88
CA TYR A 17 -20.12 -4.83 -21.69
C TYR A 17 -18.66 -4.99 -22.12
N SER A 18 -18.40 -5.27 -23.40
CA SER A 18 -17.07 -5.22 -23.98
C SER A 18 -16.86 -3.85 -24.62
N LYS A 19 -15.76 -3.19 -24.26
CA LYS A 19 -15.33 -1.94 -24.88
C LYS A 19 -13.90 -2.13 -25.36
N LEU A 20 -13.71 -1.91 -26.66
CA LEU A 20 -12.40 -1.94 -27.29
C LEU A 20 -11.67 -0.64 -27.02
N PHE A 21 -10.39 -0.76 -26.68
CA PHE A 21 -9.48 0.34 -26.41
C PHE A 21 -8.28 0.24 -27.35
N GLU A 22 -7.87 1.37 -27.89
CA GLU A 22 -6.62 1.43 -28.64
C GLU A 22 -5.43 1.25 -27.69
N GLY A 23 -4.50 0.39 -28.08
CA GLY A 23 -3.22 0.22 -27.43
C GLY A 23 -2.11 1.04 -28.10
N ASN A 24 -0.88 0.80 -27.67
CA ASN A 24 0.28 1.58 -28.09
C ASN A 24 0.66 1.32 -29.55
N SER A 25 1.24 2.33 -30.21
CA SER A 25 1.84 2.23 -31.55
C SER A 25 3.35 1.94 -31.53
N ASP A 26 3.99 2.14 -30.37
CA ASP A 26 5.43 1.95 -30.17
C ASP A 26 5.73 1.43 -28.76
N ALA A 27 7.03 1.23 -28.46
CA ALA A 27 7.50 0.62 -27.22
C ALA A 27 7.66 1.57 -26.02
N HIS A 28 7.57 2.89 -26.22
CA HIS A 28 7.91 3.88 -25.18
C HIS A 28 6.75 4.82 -24.83
N GLY A 29 5.90 5.16 -25.80
CA GLY A 29 4.74 5.99 -25.62
C GLY A 29 3.75 5.37 -24.63
N ILE A 30 3.17 6.20 -23.78
CA ILE A 30 2.09 5.80 -22.88
C ILE A 30 0.77 6.11 -23.60
N LYS A 31 -0.11 5.10 -23.73
CA LYS A 31 -1.47 5.27 -24.25
C LYS A 31 -2.44 5.28 -23.08
N ASP A 32 -3.01 6.43 -22.81
CA ASP A 32 -4.02 6.61 -21.76
C ASP A 32 -5.42 6.27 -22.30
N ASN A 33 -6.11 5.37 -21.61
CA ASN A 33 -7.46 4.93 -21.96
C ASN A 33 -8.43 5.32 -20.84
N HIS A 34 -9.21 6.37 -21.07
CA HIS A 34 -10.19 6.85 -20.10
C HIS A 34 -11.47 6.00 -20.13
N ILE A 35 -11.86 5.48 -18.97
CA ILE A 35 -13.01 4.59 -18.82
C ILE A 35 -14.16 5.36 -18.17
N ASP A 36 -15.08 5.80 -19.02
CA ASP A 36 -16.34 6.41 -18.64
C ASP A 36 -17.50 5.58 -19.22
N PRO A 37 -18.42 5.05 -18.39
CA PRO A 37 -18.47 5.15 -16.92
C PRO A 37 -17.36 4.34 -16.21
N PRO A 38 -16.98 4.70 -14.95
CA PRO A 38 -15.92 4.00 -14.22
C PRO A 38 -16.31 2.56 -13.88
N ILE A 39 -15.33 1.66 -13.91
CA ILE A 39 -15.53 0.23 -13.58
C ILE A 39 -15.42 0.03 -12.07
N ILE A 40 -16.48 -0.51 -11.45
CA ILE A 40 -16.45 -0.98 -10.06
C ILE A 40 -16.19 -2.49 -10.08
N ALA A 41 -14.95 -2.91 -9.80
CA ALA A 41 -14.57 -4.32 -9.79
C ALA A 41 -13.45 -4.62 -8.79
N ARG A 42 -13.38 -5.87 -8.33
CA ARG A 42 -12.24 -6.42 -7.59
C ARG A 42 -11.17 -7.01 -8.50
N TYR A 43 -11.59 -7.50 -9.65
CA TYR A 43 -10.72 -8.14 -10.64
C TYR A 43 -10.96 -7.51 -12.00
N ILE A 44 -9.88 -7.07 -12.65
CA ILE A 44 -9.89 -6.58 -14.02
C ILE A 44 -9.07 -7.57 -14.85
N ARG A 45 -9.58 -7.96 -16.01
CA ARG A 45 -8.84 -8.73 -17.01
C ARG A 45 -8.68 -7.87 -18.25
N VAL A 46 -7.47 -7.86 -18.80
CA VAL A 46 -7.14 -7.18 -20.05
C VAL A 46 -6.83 -8.27 -21.07
N TYR A 47 -7.51 -8.24 -22.21
CA TYR A 47 -7.31 -9.18 -23.30
C TYR A 47 -6.72 -8.45 -24.50
N PRO A 48 -5.44 -8.67 -24.85
CA PRO A 48 -4.90 -8.11 -26.09
C PRO A 48 -5.58 -8.79 -27.29
N THR A 49 -6.22 -7.99 -28.14
CA THR A 49 -6.93 -8.48 -29.34
C THR A 49 -6.09 -8.34 -30.60
N ASP A 50 -5.18 -7.37 -30.64
CA ASP A 50 -4.23 -7.18 -31.73
C ASP A 50 -2.86 -6.73 -31.20
N SER A 51 -1.77 -7.22 -31.81
CA SER A 51 -0.41 -6.94 -31.36
C SER A 51 0.61 -6.98 -32.50
N TYR A 52 1.65 -6.16 -32.40
CA TYR A 52 2.81 -6.26 -33.26
C TYR A 52 3.77 -7.33 -32.72
N ASN A 53 4.04 -8.37 -33.51
CA ASN A 53 4.85 -9.55 -33.19
C ASN A 53 4.35 -10.42 -32.02
N ARG A 54 4.30 -9.87 -30.80
CA ARG A 54 3.87 -10.59 -29.59
C ARG A 54 3.09 -9.67 -28.65
N PRO A 55 2.04 -10.18 -27.98
CA PRO A 55 1.32 -9.42 -26.97
C PRO A 55 2.25 -9.13 -25.79
N THR A 56 2.58 -7.85 -25.61
CA THR A 56 3.43 -7.37 -24.52
C THR A 56 2.78 -6.14 -23.92
N LEU A 57 2.70 -6.07 -22.60
CA LEU A 57 2.01 -5.00 -21.89
C LEU A 57 2.78 -4.57 -20.65
N ARG A 58 2.93 -3.26 -20.48
CA ARG A 58 3.23 -2.62 -19.22
C ARG A 58 2.08 -1.66 -18.96
N MET A 59 1.37 -1.85 -17.85
CA MET A 59 0.19 -1.04 -17.54
C MET A 59 0.16 -0.63 -16.08
N GLU A 60 -0.59 0.44 -15.82
CA GLU A 60 -0.98 0.89 -14.50
C GLU A 60 -2.50 1.11 -14.52
N LEU A 61 -3.19 0.72 -13.44
CA LEU A 61 -4.63 0.93 -13.27
C LEU A 61 -4.84 2.11 -12.34
N LEU A 62 -5.43 3.18 -12.87
CA LEU A 62 -5.79 4.36 -12.09
C LEU A 62 -7.25 4.25 -11.68
N GLY A 63 -7.53 4.40 -10.38
CA GLY A 63 -8.88 4.31 -9.85
C GLY A 63 -8.99 4.86 -8.44
N CYS A 64 -10.21 4.88 -7.92
CA CYS A 64 -10.53 5.34 -6.57
C CYS A 64 -11.30 4.26 -5.83
N GLU A 65 -11.17 4.22 -4.50
CA GLU A 65 -11.93 3.27 -3.69
C GLU A 65 -13.37 3.79 -3.46
N VAL A 66 -14.37 2.97 -3.79
CA VAL A 66 -15.80 3.34 -3.70
C VAL A 66 -16.24 3.75 -2.28
N LYS A 67 -15.63 3.19 -1.23
CA LYS A 67 -15.93 3.53 0.17
C LYS A 67 -14.81 4.30 0.88
N GLY A 68 -13.80 4.79 0.15
CA GLY A 68 -12.80 5.73 0.67
C GLY A 68 -12.07 5.31 1.96
N CYS A 69 -11.84 4.01 2.19
CA CYS A 69 -11.25 3.51 3.43
C CYS A 69 -9.74 3.17 3.30
N SER A 70 -9.07 3.74 2.31
CA SER A 70 -7.63 3.57 2.06
C SER A 70 -6.90 4.91 2.03
N LEU A 71 -7.44 5.92 2.71
CA LEU A 71 -6.79 7.23 2.89
C LEU A 71 -5.75 7.16 4.02
N PRO A 72 -4.66 7.94 3.95
CA PRO A 72 -3.68 8.01 5.04
C PRO A 72 -4.37 8.51 6.32
N LEU A 73 -4.02 7.91 7.46
CA LEU A 73 -4.59 8.25 8.77
C LEU A 73 -3.84 9.38 9.46
N GLY A 74 -2.75 9.86 8.86
CA GLY A 74 -2.15 11.15 9.20
C GLY A 74 -0.82 11.06 9.93
N MET A 75 -0.07 9.95 9.76
CA MET A 75 1.30 9.88 10.26
C MET A 75 2.18 10.87 9.50
N GLU A 76 2.20 10.81 8.16
CA GLU A 76 3.06 11.62 7.30
C GLU A 76 2.77 13.12 7.43
N ASN A 77 1.49 13.51 7.30
CA ASN A 77 1.06 14.91 7.34
C ASN A 77 1.06 15.50 8.77
N GLY A 78 1.25 14.68 9.80
CA GLY A 78 1.38 15.11 11.19
C GLY A 78 0.05 15.36 11.92
N GLU A 79 -1.10 14.99 11.35
CA GLU A 79 -2.37 14.93 12.09
C GLU A 79 -2.24 14.01 13.31
N ILE A 80 -1.58 12.86 13.14
CA ILE A 80 -1.10 12.04 14.24
C ILE A 80 0.24 12.59 14.71
N LYS A 81 0.21 13.25 15.87
CA LYS A 81 1.40 13.93 16.41
C LYS A 81 2.53 12.95 16.78
N ASN A 82 2.19 11.80 17.35
CA ASN A 82 3.13 10.84 17.90
C ASN A 82 2.90 9.41 17.36
N PRO A 83 3.98 8.62 17.16
CA PRO A 83 5.38 8.98 17.33
C PRO A 83 5.91 9.83 16.16
N SER A 84 6.42 11.03 16.47
CA SER A 84 6.82 12.02 15.47
C SER A 84 8.02 11.62 14.63
N LEU A 85 8.85 10.69 15.10
CA LEU A 85 10.00 10.16 14.35
C LEU A 85 9.64 8.98 13.47
N ALA A 86 8.43 8.45 13.51
CA ALA A 86 8.05 7.31 12.68
C ALA A 86 7.26 7.73 11.44
N ARG A 87 7.25 9.00 11.06
CA ARG A 87 6.40 9.48 9.96
C ARG A 87 6.97 9.06 8.62
N LEU A 88 6.12 8.62 7.70
CA LEU A 88 6.53 8.32 6.34
C LEU A 88 7.19 9.55 5.70
N ASN A 89 8.21 9.33 4.86
CA ASN A 89 8.95 10.36 4.13
C ASN A 89 9.60 11.46 4.98
N GLN A 90 9.64 11.30 6.30
CA GLN A 90 10.27 12.29 7.17
C GLN A 90 11.75 12.49 6.81
N GLU A 91 12.15 13.76 6.77
CA GLU A 91 13.49 14.21 6.41
C GLU A 91 14.26 14.73 7.64
N GLY A 92 15.55 14.99 7.45
CA GLY A 92 16.45 15.51 8.48
C GLY A 92 17.47 14.48 8.99
N ARG A 93 18.35 14.92 9.90
CA ARG A 93 19.43 14.09 10.44
C ARG A 93 18.94 12.95 11.33
N VAL A 94 17.85 13.19 12.06
CA VAL A 94 17.14 12.18 12.87
C VAL A 94 15.70 12.20 12.41
N ASN A 95 15.35 11.25 11.55
CA ASN A 95 14.13 11.30 10.76
C ASN A 95 13.35 9.98 10.76
N ALA A 96 13.71 9.06 11.64
CA ALA A 96 13.10 7.74 11.68
C ALA A 96 13.11 7.19 13.10
N TRP A 97 12.12 6.36 13.43
CA TRP A 97 12.11 5.64 14.69
C TRP A 97 13.14 4.53 14.59
N GLN A 98 14.08 4.52 15.54
CA GLN A 98 15.16 3.57 15.58
C GLN A 98 15.18 2.87 16.94
N SER A 99 15.51 1.58 16.91
CA SER A 99 15.72 0.77 18.10
C SER A 99 16.95 -0.13 17.92
N ASN A 100 17.66 -0.32 19.02
CA ASN A 100 18.82 -1.21 19.15
C ASN A 100 18.51 -2.50 19.92
N ASN A 101 17.27 -2.71 20.39
CA ASN A 101 16.89 -3.84 21.23
C ASN A 101 15.88 -4.77 20.51
N ASN A 102 16.16 -6.08 20.58
CA ASN A 102 15.39 -7.19 19.99
C ASN A 102 13.97 -7.40 20.56
N GLN A 103 13.52 -6.60 21.52
CA GLN A 103 12.19 -6.69 22.17
C GLN A 103 11.33 -5.43 21.97
N GLN A 104 11.71 -4.52 21.08
CA GLN A 104 10.98 -3.27 20.90
C GLN A 104 9.94 -3.32 19.79
N TRP A 105 8.83 -2.65 20.05
CA TRP A 105 7.75 -2.41 19.11
C TRP A 105 7.53 -0.91 18.93
N LEU A 106 7.01 -0.53 17.77
CA LEU A 106 6.56 0.83 17.51
C LEU A 106 5.05 0.90 17.74
N GLN A 107 4.58 1.60 18.77
CA GLN A 107 3.15 1.83 18.98
C GLN A 107 2.71 3.14 18.37
N ILE A 108 1.56 3.09 17.70
CA ILE A 108 0.86 4.24 17.15
C ILE A 108 -0.50 4.34 17.85
N ASP A 109 -0.81 5.51 18.41
CA ASP A 109 -2.14 5.85 18.93
C ASP A 109 -2.87 6.70 17.89
N LEU A 110 -3.93 6.16 17.32
CA LEU A 110 -4.79 6.82 16.33
C LEU A 110 -5.76 7.84 16.95
N LEU A 111 -5.68 8.08 18.26
CA LEU A 111 -6.53 8.96 19.09
C LEU A 111 -7.97 8.46 19.25
N LYS A 112 -8.55 7.90 18.20
CA LYS A 112 -9.85 7.21 18.18
C LYS A 112 -9.72 5.85 17.50
N ALA A 113 -10.69 4.96 17.76
CA ALA A 113 -10.75 3.69 17.03
C ALA A 113 -10.94 3.96 15.54
N LYS A 114 -10.19 3.24 14.70
CA LYS A 114 -10.22 3.34 13.24
C LYS A 114 -10.38 1.95 12.63
N LYS A 115 -10.89 1.92 11.40
CA LYS A 115 -10.76 0.76 10.51
C LYS A 115 -9.49 0.92 9.69
N ILE A 116 -8.47 0.15 10.02
CA ILE A 116 -7.14 0.15 9.39
C ILE A 116 -7.13 -0.91 8.28
N THR A 117 -6.83 -0.49 7.06
CA THR A 117 -6.91 -1.31 5.84
C THR A 117 -5.57 -1.54 5.18
N ALA A 118 -4.56 -0.73 5.46
CA ALA A 118 -3.21 -0.96 4.99
C ALA A 118 -2.15 -0.35 5.91
N ILE A 119 -0.93 -0.86 5.80
CA ILE A 119 0.27 -0.36 6.46
C ILE A 119 1.33 -0.14 5.40
N THR A 120 1.90 1.06 5.34
CA THR A 120 3.09 1.34 4.54
C THR A 120 4.30 1.49 5.44
N THR A 121 5.41 0.85 5.09
CA THR A 121 6.68 0.97 5.81
C THR A 121 7.78 1.53 4.92
N GLN A 122 8.72 2.24 5.51
CA GLN A 122 9.92 2.79 4.87
C GLN A 122 11.09 2.74 5.87
N GLY A 123 12.29 2.44 5.39
CA GLY A 123 13.50 2.44 6.22
C GLY A 123 14.07 3.85 6.43
N CYS A 124 15.36 3.93 6.79
CA CYS A 124 16.11 5.17 6.87
C CYS A 124 17.60 4.97 6.54
N LYS A 125 18.31 6.08 6.35
CA LYS A 125 19.79 6.09 6.30
C LYS A 125 20.32 6.84 7.51
N SER A 126 21.17 6.19 8.29
CA SER A 126 21.91 6.81 9.38
C SER A 126 23.39 6.83 9.02
N MET A 127 24.02 8.01 8.92
CA MET A 127 25.42 8.16 8.48
C MET A 127 25.76 7.33 7.22
N SER A 128 24.93 7.47 6.18
CA SER A 128 25.02 6.72 4.91
C SER A 128 24.82 5.20 4.99
N THR A 129 24.55 4.66 6.17
CA THR A 129 24.22 3.25 6.38
C THR A 129 22.72 3.03 6.24
N GLU A 130 22.32 2.13 5.35
CA GLU A 130 20.91 1.74 5.21
C GLU A 130 20.45 0.87 6.39
N GLN A 131 19.32 1.25 6.97
CA GLN A 131 18.66 0.53 8.06
C GLN A 131 17.17 0.41 7.73
N PHE A 132 16.61 -0.78 7.92
CA PHE A 132 15.22 -1.05 7.60
C PHE A 132 14.74 -2.38 8.17
N VAL A 133 13.43 -2.51 8.38
CA VAL A 133 12.79 -3.75 8.78
C VAL A 133 12.46 -4.62 7.56
N ILE A 134 12.84 -5.89 7.61
CA ILE A 134 12.66 -6.87 6.53
C ILE A 134 11.39 -7.70 6.77
N ILE A 135 11.11 -8.08 8.01
CA ILE A 135 9.91 -8.84 8.38
C ILE A 135 9.27 -8.17 9.60
N PHE A 136 7.95 -8.01 9.58
CA PHE A 136 7.20 -7.50 10.73
C PHE A 136 5.83 -8.16 10.88
N SER A 137 5.25 -8.00 12.08
CA SER A 137 3.86 -8.38 12.37
C SER A 137 3.16 -7.23 13.10
N PRO A 138 1.91 -6.90 12.75
CA PRO A 138 1.09 -6.03 13.57
C PRO A 138 0.69 -6.73 14.87
N LEU A 139 0.61 -5.99 15.96
CA LEU A 139 0.07 -6.42 17.24
C LEU A 139 -1.03 -5.43 17.65
N ILE A 140 -2.19 -5.96 17.99
CA ILE A 140 -3.37 -5.20 18.43
C ILE A 140 -3.67 -5.62 19.85
N HIS A 141 -3.51 -4.72 20.81
CA HIS A 141 -3.65 -5.06 22.23
C HIS A 141 -2.72 -6.25 22.61
N TYR A 142 -3.27 -7.43 22.88
CA TYR A 142 -2.51 -8.67 23.15
C TYR A 142 -2.49 -9.67 21.97
N PHE A 143 -3.14 -9.35 20.85
CA PHE A 143 -3.30 -10.25 19.71
C PHE A 143 -2.34 -9.91 18.56
N VAL A 144 -1.46 -10.84 18.22
CA VAL A 144 -0.60 -10.73 17.03
C VAL A 144 -1.48 -11.01 15.81
N TYR A 145 -1.43 -10.11 14.84
CA TYR A 145 -2.14 -10.31 13.59
C TYR A 145 -1.58 -11.54 12.86
N PHE A 146 -2.47 -12.40 12.35
CA PHE A 146 -2.10 -13.73 11.86
C PHE A 146 -1.14 -13.71 10.65
N GLN A 147 -1.14 -12.64 9.86
CA GLN A 147 -0.22 -12.49 8.74
C GLN A 147 1.09 -11.84 9.17
N VAL A 148 2.19 -12.39 8.64
CA VAL A 148 3.53 -11.81 8.72
C VAL A 148 3.83 -11.13 7.38
N PHE A 149 4.36 -9.91 7.44
CA PHE A 149 4.59 -9.09 6.25
C PHE A 149 6.09 -8.97 5.95
N VAL A 150 6.43 -9.03 4.66
CA VAL A 150 7.76 -8.70 4.16
C VAL A 150 7.83 -7.18 3.95
N GLY A 151 8.60 -6.50 4.79
CA GLY A 151 8.81 -5.06 4.75
C GLY A 151 9.74 -4.61 3.62
N ASN A 152 10.76 -3.86 3.97
CA ASN A 152 11.59 -3.13 3.02
C ASN A 152 12.82 -3.94 2.58
N LYS A 153 13.32 -3.62 1.37
CA LYS A 153 14.59 -4.13 0.81
C LYS A 153 15.69 -3.07 0.77
N ASN A 154 15.35 -1.82 1.08
CA ASN A 154 16.26 -0.67 1.12
C ASN A 154 15.66 0.41 2.03
N SER A 155 16.43 1.48 2.23
CA SER A 155 16.08 2.56 3.15
C SER A 155 15.04 3.56 2.63
N SER A 156 14.87 3.69 1.31
CA SER A 156 14.13 4.80 0.70
C SER A 156 12.77 4.41 0.12
N ARG A 157 12.63 3.20 -0.44
CA ARG A 157 11.39 2.77 -1.09
C ARG A 157 10.35 2.40 -0.05
N GLN A 158 9.13 2.90 -0.24
CA GLN A 158 7.96 2.55 0.54
C GLN A 158 7.45 1.16 0.12
N VAL A 159 6.95 0.39 1.08
CA VAL A 159 6.29 -0.90 0.84
C VAL A 159 4.94 -0.89 1.55
N LYS A 160 3.86 -1.04 0.78
CA LYS A 160 2.48 -1.01 1.27
C LYS A 160 1.88 -2.42 1.28
N HIS A 161 1.25 -2.79 2.39
CA HIS A 161 0.53 -4.04 2.56
C HIS A 161 -0.92 -3.78 2.92
N PHE A 162 -1.84 -4.34 2.15
CA PHE A 162 -3.26 -4.34 2.48
C PHE A 162 -3.57 -5.43 3.51
N LEU A 163 -4.39 -5.08 4.50
CA LEU A 163 -4.84 -5.95 5.57
C LEU A 163 -6.18 -6.57 5.18
N ASN A 164 -6.21 -7.90 5.13
CA ASN A 164 -7.43 -8.64 4.91
C ASN A 164 -7.51 -9.83 5.88
N PRO A 165 -8.42 -9.82 6.87
CA PRO A 165 -9.39 -8.77 7.18
C PRO A 165 -8.77 -7.43 7.65
N PRO A 166 -9.50 -6.30 7.55
CA PRO A 166 -9.05 -5.03 8.13
C PRO A 166 -8.99 -5.10 9.67
N ILE A 167 -8.13 -4.27 10.26
CA ILE A 167 -7.95 -4.18 11.71
C ILE A 167 -8.84 -3.06 12.27
N PHE A 168 -9.61 -3.34 13.31
CA PHE A 168 -10.36 -2.31 14.04
C PHE A 168 -9.66 -2.03 15.36
N SER A 169 -9.00 -0.88 15.49
CA SER A 169 -8.31 -0.52 16.72
C SER A 169 -8.02 0.96 16.82
N ARG A 170 -7.82 1.45 18.05
CA ARG A 170 -7.19 2.75 18.33
C ARG A 170 -5.67 2.64 18.39
N PHE A 171 -5.16 1.56 18.98
CA PHE A 171 -3.74 1.32 19.15
C PHE A 171 -3.28 0.19 18.25
N ILE A 172 -2.18 0.41 17.54
CA ILE A 172 -1.52 -0.64 16.77
C ILE A 172 -0.03 -0.58 17.04
N ARG A 173 0.57 -1.76 17.19
CA ARG A 173 2.01 -1.92 17.33
C ARG A 173 2.57 -2.59 16.09
N ILE A 174 3.66 -2.06 15.57
CA ILE A 174 4.48 -2.74 14.56
C ILE A 174 5.57 -3.50 15.32
N ILE A 175 5.61 -4.82 15.15
CA ILE A 175 6.60 -5.71 15.78
C ILE A 175 7.63 -6.11 14.71
N PRO A 176 8.83 -5.52 14.68
CA PRO A 176 9.92 -6.01 13.85
C PRO A 176 10.28 -7.45 14.23
N LYS A 177 10.48 -8.31 13.23
CA LYS A 177 10.93 -9.69 13.40
C LYS A 177 12.37 -9.85 12.91
N THR A 178 12.69 -9.24 11.77
CA THR A 178 14.04 -9.20 11.22
C THR A 178 14.30 -7.84 10.57
N TRP A 179 15.56 -7.40 10.52
CA TRP A 179 15.96 -6.10 10.02
C TRP A 179 17.38 -6.14 9.44
N ASN A 180 17.70 -5.14 8.62
CA ASN A 180 19.04 -4.90 8.12
C ASN A 180 19.78 -3.93 9.05
N ARG A 181 20.90 -4.37 9.64
CA ARG A 181 21.78 -3.64 10.58
C ARG A 181 21.12 -3.16 11.88
N SER A 182 20.09 -2.33 11.82
CA SER A 182 19.33 -1.87 12.98
C SER A 182 17.86 -1.72 12.63
N ILE A 183 16.99 -1.76 13.65
CA ILE A 183 15.57 -1.51 13.45
C ILE A 183 15.42 -0.03 13.11
N CYS A 184 14.89 0.25 11.93
CA CYS A 184 14.52 1.60 11.53
C CYS A 184 13.17 1.58 10.81
N LEU A 185 12.23 2.40 11.27
CA LEU A 185 10.88 2.50 10.70
C LEU A 185 10.43 3.96 10.53
N ARG A 186 9.89 4.21 9.35
CA ARG A 186 8.93 5.25 9.02
C ARG A 186 7.67 4.55 8.49
N VAL A 187 6.49 5.02 8.89
CA VAL A 187 5.22 4.31 8.73
C VAL A 187 4.11 5.29 8.37
N GLU A 188 3.20 4.85 7.51
CA GLU A 188 1.86 5.42 7.37
C GLU A 188 0.83 4.31 7.51
N LEU A 189 -0.29 4.63 8.16
CA LEU A 189 -1.43 3.73 8.27
C LEU A 189 -2.53 4.25 7.36
N PHE A 190 -3.24 3.35 6.70
CA PHE A 190 -4.37 3.72 5.84
C PHE A 190 -5.66 3.15 6.40
N GLY A 191 -6.75 3.89 6.24
CA GLY A 191 -8.01 3.50 6.84
C GLY A 191 -9.10 4.56 6.74
N CYS A 192 -10.10 4.41 7.60
CA CYS A 192 -11.18 5.36 7.78
C CYS A 192 -11.76 5.28 9.21
N ASP A 193 -12.73 6.14 9.52
CA ASP A 193 -13.54 5.98 10.73
C ASP A 193 -14.39 4.69 10.64
N PRO A 194 -14.58 3.96 11.76
CA PRO A 194 -15.48 2.80 11.78
C PRO A 194 -16.91 3.28 11.51
N SER A 195 -17.56 2.70 10.51
CA SER A 195 -18.98 2.90 10.20
C SER A 195 -19.89 2.25 11.23
#